data_AF-A0A7V3NKK0-F1
#
_entry.id   AF-A0A7V3NKK0-F1
#
_cell.length_a   1.000
_cell.length_b   1.000
_cell.length_c   1.000
_cell.angle_alpha   90.00
_cell.angle_beta   90.00
_cell.angle_gamma   90.00
#
_symmetry.space_group_name_H-M   'P 1'
#
loop_
_entity.id
_entity.type
_entity.pdbx_description
1 polymer ?
#
loop_
_entity_poly.entity_id
_entity_poly.type
_entity_poly.pdbx_seq_one_letter_code
_entity_poly.pdbx_strand_id
1 'polypeptide(L)'
;MPRRAILIVLDSVGVGAAPDAAAYGDEGSNTLANTARAVGGLRLPNLGRLGLGNLADVLGVPPEPHPAGAYGRMQEASAGKDTTTGHWEIAGIISTRPLPTYPNGFPPEVIQEFERRIGRKTLGNYPASGTVIIEELGPEHLRTGYPIVYTSADSVFQIAAHEEVIPVEELYRMCRIARELLTGEHAVGRVIARPFVGEPGRFVRTDRRRDFSLEPPRPTLLDRLQEAGQPVWAVGKIEDIFAGRGITEAVHIHDNMDGVDQTLAFMARVDRGLIFTNLVDFDMLYGHRNNPRGYADALEAVDRRVPEVLAA
;
A
#
# COMPACT_ATOMS: atom_id res chain seq x y z
N MET A 1 4.22 30.44 15.89
CA MET A 1 4.10 30.41 14.42
C MET A 1 3.46 29.09 14.04
N PRO A 2 2.50 29.09 13.10
CA PRO A 2 2.03 27.85 12.50
C PRO A 2 3.23 27.05 11.97
N ARG A 3 3.29 25.75 12.27
CA ARG A 3 4.33 24.85 11.79
C ARG A 3 3.64 23.62 11.23
N ARG A 4 3.85 23.39 9.95
CA ARG A 4 3.39 22.20 9.23
C ARG A 4 4.57 21.37 8.73
N ALA A 5 4.37 20.06 8.65
CA ALA A 5 5.24 19.16 7.92
C ALA A 5 4.46 18.55 6.75
N ILE A 6 5.12 18.42 5.59
CA ILE A 6 4.58 17.72 4.42
C ILE A 6 5.46 16.50 4.21
N LEU A 7 4.88 15.32 4.41
CA LEU A 7 5.54 14.04 4.24
C LEU A 7 4.98 13.35 2.99
N ILE A 8 5.81 13.18 1.98
CA ILE A 8 5.43 12.53 0.71
C ILE A 8 6.25 11.25 0.59
N VAL A 9 5.56 10.11 0.58
CA VAL A 9 6.15 8.81 0.31
C VAL A 9 5.96 8.50 -1.18
N LEU A 10 7.08 8.32 -1.87
CA LEU A 10 7.09 7.72 -3.21
C LEU A 10 7.18 6.20 -3.00
N ASP A 11 6.04 5.52 -3.04
CA ASP A 11 5.95 4.11 -2.63
C ASP A 11 6.90 3.22 -3.45
N SER A 12 7.59 2.27 -2.84
CA SER A 12 8.62 1.40 -3.45
C SER A 12 9.90 2.06 -4.04
N VAL A 13 10.09 3.38 -3.97
CA VAL A 13 11.26 4.07 -4.59
C VAL A 13 12.55 3.88 -3.76
N GLY A 14 13.10 2.67 -3.79
CA GLY A 14 14.32 2.29 -3.08
C GLY A 14 15.62 2.85 -3.68
N VAL A 15 16.57 3.21 -2.80
CA VAL A 15 17.89 3.80 -3.13
C VAL A 15 19.04 2.77 -3.06
N GLY A 16 18.73 1.47 -3.04
CA GLY A 16 19.71 0.38 -2.95
C GLY A 16 19.37 -0.65 -1.87
N ALA A 17 19.98 -1.83 -2.00
CA ALA A 17 19.84 -2.93 -1.06
C ALA A 17 20.24 -2.51 0.36
N ALA A 18 19.43 -2.88 1.34
CA ALA A 18 19.75 -2.75 2.75
C ALA A 18 20.86 -3.76 3.16
N PRO A 19 21.59 -3.51 4.27
CA PRO A 19 22.62 -4.43 4.77
C PRO A 19 22.14 -5.88 4.99
N ASP A 20 20.85 -6.08 5.26
CA ASP A 20 20.20 -7.36 5.53
C ASP A 20 19.41 -7.92 4.32
N ALA A 21 19.56 -7.35 3.12
CA ALA A 21 18.81 -7.75 1.92
C ALA A 21 18.92 -9.25 1.58
N ALA A 22 20.02 -9.92 1.95
CA ALA A 22 20.20 -11.36 1.79
C ALA A 22 19.15 -12.19 2.54
N ALA A 23 18.69 -11.73 3.70
CA ALA A 23 17.64 -12.41 4.47
C ALA A 23 16.28 -12.40 3.74
N TYR A 24 16.11 -11.48 2.78
CA TYR A 24 14.89 -11.31 2.00
C TYR A 24 15.03 -11.80 0.54
N GLY A 25 16.20 -12.33 0.17
CA GLY A 25 16.51 -12.73 -1.20
C GLY A 25 16.70 -11.56 -2.18
N ASP A 26 16.98 -10.35 -1.68
CA ASP A 26 16.99 -9.10 -2.44
C ASP A 26 18.41 -8.53 -2.66
N GLU A 27 19.45 -9.37 -2.59
CA GLU A 27 20.83 -8.94 -2.85
C GLU A 27 20.97 -8.30 -4.23
N GLY A 28 21.65 -7.15 -4.29
CA GLY A 28 21.83 -6.41 -5.54
C GLY A 28 20.62 -5.59 -5.99
N SER A 29 19.51 -5.61 -5.25
CA SER A 29 18.37 -4.72 -5.51
C SER A 29 18.79 -3.24 -5.42
N ASN A 30 18.34 -2.44 -6.38
CA ASN A 30 18.48 -0.98 -6.35
C ASN A 30 17.45 -0.37 -7.30
N THR A 31 16.26 -0.05 -6.82
CA THR A 31 15.15 0.40 -7.65
C THR A 31 15.53 1.59 -8.52
N LEU A 32 16.00 2.69 -7.92
CA LEU A 32 16.36 3.91 -8.65
C LEU A 32 17.50 3.68 -9.65
N ALA A 33 18.61 3.08 -9.22
CA ALA A 33 19.76 2.92 -10.11
C ALA A 33 19.50 1.91 -11.23
N ASN A 34 18.80 0.81 -10.95
CA ASN A 34 18.44 -0.19 -11.97
C ASN A 34 17.44 0.39 -12.98
N THR A 35 16.47 1.17 -12.52
CA THR A 35 15.53 1.89 -13.38
C THR A 35 16.30 2.84 -14.30
N ALA A 36 17.18 3.67 -13.75
CA ALA A 36 17.99 4.61 -14.51
C ALA A 36 18.83 3.91 -15.60
N ARG A 37 19.52 2.82 -15.26
CA ARG A 37 20.30 2.05 -16.24
C ARG A 37 19.42 1.45 -17.34
N ALA A 38 18.26 0.88 -16.98
CA ALA A 38 17.36 0.25 -17.94
C ALA A 38 16.79 1.23 -18.97
N VAL A 39 16.63 2.52 -18.62
CA VAL A 39 16.04 3.53 -19.52
C VAL A 39 17.06 4.43 -20.21
N GLY A 40 18.36 4.28 -19.91
CA GLY A 40 19.44 5.12 -20.46
C GLY A 40 19.68 6.42 -19.70
N GLY A 41 19.20 6.50 -18.46
CA GLY A 41 19.30 7.66 -17.57
C GLY A 41 17.94 8.28 -17.23
N LEU A 42 17.82 8.81 -16.02
CA LEU A 42 16.64 9.55 -15.55
C LEU A 42 16.85 11.06 -15.69
N ARG A 43 15.78 11.82 -15.90
CA ARG A 43 15.81 13.28 -15.85
C ARG A 43 15.03 13.78 -14.64
N LEU A 44 15.72 13.89 -13.51
CA LEU A 44 15.15 14.36 -12.24
C LEU A 44 15.87 15.63 -11.73
N PRO A 45 15.83 16.75 -12.48
CA PRO A 45 16.57 17.95 -12.11
C PRO A 45 16.16 18.54 -10.76
N ASN A 46 14.89 18.43 -10.36
CA ASN A 46 14.40 19.05 -9.13
C ASN A 46 14.77 18.22 -7.90
N LEU A 47 14.56 16.91 -7.94
CA LEU A 47 15.01 15.98 -6.90
C LEU A 47 16.54 15.91 -6.85
N GLY A 48 17.22 16.00 -7.99
CA GLY A 48 18.67 16.13 -8.08
C GLY A 48 19.17 17.34 -7.28
N ARG A 49 18.56 18.52 -7.48
CA ARG A 49 18.87 19.75 -6.71
C ARG A 49 18.61 19.61 -5.21
N LEU A 50 17.67 18.76 -4.79
CA LEU A 50 17.40 18.45 -3.39
C LEU A 50 18.41 17.44 -2.79
N GLY A 51 19.28 16.83 -3.61
CA GLY A 51 20.33 15.91 -3.17
C GLY A 51 20.10 14.44 -3.52
N LEU A 52 19.13 14.10 -4.39
CA LEU A 52 18.87 12.70 -4.78
C LEU A 52 20.12 12.02 -5.37
N GLY A 53 20.86 12.72 -6.22
CA GLY A 53 22.10 12.21 -6.83
C GLY A 53 23.23 11.97 -5.83
N ASN A 54 23.15 12.56 -4.63
CA ASN A 54 24.09 12.31 -3.54
C ASN A 54 23.75 11.04 -2.76
N LEU A 55 22.53 10.51 -2.93
CA LEU A 55 22.12 9.28 -2.25
C LEU A 55 22.76 8.07 -2.90
N ALA A 56 22.74 7.91 -4.22
CA ALA A 56 23.30 6.73 -4.91
C ALA A 56 23.75 7.11 -6.32
N ASP A 57 24.51 6.22 -6.98
CA ASP A 57 24.87 6.39 -8.39
C ASP A 57 23.64 6.15 -9.29
N VAL A 58 22.98 7.25 -9.66
CA VAL A 58 21.77 7.27 -10.49
C VAL A 58 22.12 7.90 -11.84
N LEU A 59 22.16 7.07 -12.89
CA LEU A 59 22.46 7.54 -14.25
C LEU A 59 21.50 8.67 -14.66
N GLY A 60 22.06 9.82 -15.06
CA GLY A 60 21.29 11.02 -15.44
C GLY A 60 20.98 12.00 -14.30
N VAL A 61 21.28 11.64 -13.05
CA VAL A 61 21.10 12.51 -11.87
C VAL A 61 22.42 12.57 -11.10
N PRO A 62 23.37 13.44 -11.51
CA PRO A 62 24.67 13.52 -10.86
C PRO A 62 24.55 14.04 -9.41
N PRO A 63 25.53 13.77 -8.54
CA PRO A 63 25.60 14.38 -7.21
C PRO A 63 25.58 15.91 -7.28
N GLU A 64 24.79 16.55 -6.41
CA GLU A 64 24.70 18.00 -6.30
C GLU A 64 25.69 18.49 -5.21
N PRO A 65 26.71 19.31 -5.54
CA PRO A 65 27.67 19.82 -4.57
C PRO A 65 27.06 20.73 -3.50
N HIS A 66 25.98 21.45 -3.83
CA HIS A 66 25.32 22.40 -2.93
C HIS A 66 23.80 22.15 -2.89
N PRO A 67 23.37 21.03 -2.28
CA PRO A 67 21.96 20.64 -2.31
C PRO A 67 21.10 21.62 -1.53
N ALA A 68 19.92 21.91 -2.08
CA ALA A 68 18.98 22.86 -1.48
C ALA A 68 18.26 22.31 -0.24
N GLY A 69 18.37 21.01 0.03
CA GLY A 69 17.79 20.33 1.17
C GLY A 69 18.79 19.42 1.89
N ALA A 70 18.39 18.95 3.08
CA ALA A 70 19.09 17.87 3.74
C ALA A 70 18.74 16.53 3.07
N TYR A 71 19.73 15.63 2.96
CA TYR A 71 19.57 14.33 2.33
C TYR A 71 20.20 13.23 3.18
N GLY A 72 19.67 12.02 3.07
CA GLY A 72 20.16 10.84 3.76
C GLY A 72 19.41 9.60 3.33
N ARG A 73 19.86 8.43 3.80
CA ARG A 73 19.16 7.15 3.62
C ARG A 73 18.69 6.66 4.99
N MET A 74 17.54 5.99 5.02
CA MET A 74 17.05 5.29 6.20
C MET A 74 17.17 3.79 5.95
N GLN A 75 17.53 3.04 6.99
CA GLN A 75 17.49 1.58 6.99
C GLN A 75 16.26 1.16 7.78
N GLU A 76 15.42 0.31 7.19
CA GLU A 76 14.27 -0.27 7.87
C GLU A 76 14.75 -1.17 9.02
N ALA A 77 14.20 -0.95 10.22
CA ALA A 77 14.52 -1.71 11.42
C ALA A 77 13.54 -2.87 11.66
N SER A 78 12.35 -2.79 11.05
CA SER A 78 11.33 -3.83 11.09
C SER A 78 11.71 -5.05 10.25
N ALA A 79 11.18 -6.20 10.62
CA ALA A 79 11.43 -7.48 9.96
C ALA A 79 10.54 -7.72 8.72
N GLY A 80 9.65 -6.78 8.39
CA GLY A 80 8.78 -6.83 7.22
C GLY A 80 9.21 -5.80 6.18
N LYS A 81 9.01 -6.12 4.90
CA LYS A 81 9.29 -5.23 3.76
C LYS A 81 8.01 -4.81 3.00
N ASP A 82 6.86 -4.94 3.65
CA ASP A 82 5.55 -4.60 3.10
C ASP A 82 5.17 -3.15 3.40
N THR A 83 4.27 -2.57 2.59
CA THR A 83 3.81 -1.18 2.72
C THR A 83 3.33 -0.85 4.13
N THR A 84 2.64 -1.76 4.82
CA THR A 84 2.08 -1.51 6.16
C THR A 84 3.21 -1.35 7.17
N THR A 85 4.15 -2.30 7.16
CA THR A 85 5.31 -2.30 8.05
C THR A 85 6.13 -1.01 7.89
N GLY A 86 6.51 -0.64 6.66
CA GLY A 86 7.33 0.55 6.43
C GLY A 86 6.65 1.86 6.84
N HIS A 87 5.35 2.01 6.55
CA HIS A 87 4.61 3.21 6.97
C HIS A 87 4.40 3.28 8.48
N TRP A 88 4.14 2.14 9.13
CA TRP A 88 4.06 2.07 10.57
C TRP A 88 5.39 2.43 11.23
N GLU A 89 6.53 2.03 10.64
CA GLU A 89 7.86 2.41 11.11
C GLU A 89 8.14 3.90 10.95
N ILE A 90 7.77 4.50 9.81
CA ILE A 90 7.79 5.97 9.62
C ILE A 90 7.02 6.68 10.74
N ALA A 91 5.90 6.08 11.20
CA ALA A 91 5.09 6.60 12.28
C ALA A 91 5.50 6.08 13.68
N GLY A 92 6.67 5.44 13.82
CA GLY A 92 7.28 5.09 15.10
C GLY A 92 7.00 3.68 15.61
N ILE A 93 6.53 2.74 14.78
CA ILE A 93 6.31 1.33 15.15
C ILE A 93 7.36 0.43 14.50
N ILE A 94 8.18 -0.22 15.33
CA ILE A 94 9.11 -1.26 14.87
C ILE A 94 8.43 -2.62 14.99
N SER A 95 8.24 -3.29 13.86
CA SER A 95 7.63 -4.63 13.78
C SER A 95 8.72 -5.69 13.79
N THR A 96 8.85 -6.44 14.88
CA THR A 96 9.89 -7.50 15.02
C THR A 96 9.56 -8.79 14.27
N ARG A 97 8.37 -8.87 13.66
CA ARG A 97 7.92 -9.99 12.83
C ARG A 97 7.27 -9.44 11.56
N PRO A 98 7.51 -10.05 10.39
CA PRO A 98 6.78 -9.71 9.18
C PRO A 98 5.31 -10.09 9.31
N LEU A 99 4.45 -9.44 8.53
CA LEU A 99 3.06 -9.88 8.39
C LEU A 99 3.01 -11.27 7.72
N PRO A 100 2.12 -12.17 8.17
CA PRO A 100 2.07 -13.54 7.68
C PRO A 100 1.58 -13.61 6.23
N THR A 101 2.21 -14.46 5.42
CA THR A 101 1.76 -14.81 4.06
C THR A 101 1.37 -16.29 4.00
N TYR A 102 0.55 -16.65 3.01
CA TYR A 102 -0.10 -17.97 2.93
C TYR A 102 0.06 -18.61 1.54
N PRO A 103 1.30 -18.95 1.11
CA PRO A 103 1.57 -19.49 -0.24
C PRO A 103 0.88 -20.83 -0.51
N ASN A 104 0.47 -21.55 0.53
CA ASN A 104 -0.25 -22.83 0.43
C ASN A 104 -1.71 -22.71 0.93
N GLY A 105 -2.25 -21.50 0.97
CA GLY A 105 -3.55 -21.23 1.59
C GLY A 105 -3.49 -21.02 3.10
N PHE A 106 -4.59 -20.57 3.68
CA PHE A 106 -4.78 -20.45 5.11
C PHE A 106 -4.92 -21.84 5.74
N PRO A 107 -4.42 -22.03 6.97
CA PRO A 107 -4.46 -23.34 7.59
C PRO A 107 -5.90 -23.71 8.02
N PRO A 108 -6.19 -25.01 8.20
CA PRO A 108 -7.55 -25.49 8.44
C PRO A 108 -8.24 -24.83 9.62
N GLU A 109 -7.52 -24.52 10.71
CA GLU A 109 -8.06 -23.85 11.89
C GLU A 109 -8.61 -22.45 11.59
N VAL A 110 -7.98 -21.71 10.67
CA VAL A 110 -8.48 -20.39 10.24
C VAL A 110 -9.73 -20.55 9.40
N ILE A 111 -9.71 -21.44 8.40
CA ILE A 111 -10.83 -21.62 7.48
C ILE A 111 -12.04 -22.22 8.19
N GLN A 112 -11.86 -23.25 9.01
CA GLN A 112 -12.96 -23.90 9.74
C GLN A 112 -13.61 -22.96 10.73
N GLU A 113 -12.84 -22.15 11.45
CA GLU A 113 -13.38 -21.16 12.37
C GLU A 113 -14.09 -20.04 11.62
N PHE A 114 -13.55 -19.59 10.49
CA PHE A 114 -14.20 -18.61 9.62
C PHE A 114 -15.56 -19.13 9.13
N GLU A 115 -15.59 -20.34 8.54
CA GLU A 115 -16.81 -21.04 8.10
C GLU A 115 -17.86 -21.15 9.21
N ARG A 116 -17.42 -21.51 10.42
CA ARG A 116 -18.28 -21.62 11.60
C ARG A 116 -18.93 -20.27 11.94
N ARG A 117 -18.18 -19.17 11.92
CA ARG A 117 -18.69 -17.83 12.24
C ARG A 117 -19.60 -17.25 11.15
N ILE A 118 -19.36 -17.57 9.88
CA ILE A 118 -20.21 -17.12 8.76
C ILE A 118 -21.40 -18.04 8.50
N GLY A 119 -21.43 -19.23 9.11
CA GLY A 119 -22.53 -20.19 9.00
C GLY A 119 -22.62 -20.90 7.64
N ARG A 120 -21.53 -20.96 6.88
CA ARG A 120 -21.46 -21.59 5.55
C ARG A 120 -20.05 -22.05 5.22
N LYS A 121 -19.93 -22.99 4.28
CA LYS A 121 -18.64 -23.44 3.74
C LYS A 121 -18.02 -22.40 2.82
N THR A 122 -16.73 -22.57 2.54
CA THR A 122 -15.94 -21.72 1.64
C THR A 122 -15.40 -22.53 0.46
N LEU A 123 -15.07 -21.83 -0.62
CA LEU A 123 -14.37 -22.37 -1.78
C LEU A 123 -12.97 -21.76 -1.87
N GLY A 124 -12.05 -22.45 -2.55
CA GLY A 124 -10.72 -21.93 -2.86
C GLY A 124 -9.67 -22.26 -1.79
N ASN A 125 -9.29 -21.25 -1.03
CA ASN A 125 -8.19 -21.27 -0.05
C ASN A 125 -6.81 -21.55 -0.65
N TYR A 126 -6.45 -20.82 -1.71
CA TYR A 126 -5.10 -20.84 -2.29
C TYR A 126 -4.75 -19.46 -2.89
N PRO A 127 -3.47 -19.17 -3.17
CA PRO A 127 -3.07 -17.93 -3.85
C PRO A 127 -3.57 -17.92 -5.30
N ALA A 128 -4.25 -16.84 -5.71
CA ALA A 128 -4.74 -16.70 -7.07
C ALA A 128 -4.94 -15.24 -7.48
N SER A 129 -4.91 -15.00 -8.80
CA SER A 129 -5.44 -13.73 -9.34
C SER A 129 -6.94 -13.67 -9.12
N GLY A 130 -7.44 -12.50 -8.70
CA GLY A 130 -8.86 -12.29 -8.47
C GLY A 130 -9.73 -12.50 -9.71
N THR A 131 -9.20 -12.30 -10.92
CA THR A 131 -9.93 -12.58 -12.17
C THR A 131 -9.96 -14.08 -12.48
N VAL A 132 -8.87 -14.79 -12.21
CA VAL A 132 -8.77 -16.23 -12.46
C VAL A 132 -9.68 -17.00 -11.52
N ILE A 133 -9.65 -16.67 -10.22
CA ILE A 133 -10.39 -17.45 -9.23
C ILE A 133 -11.91 -17.29 -9.32
N ILE A 134 -12.41 -16.10 -9.69
CA ILE A 134 -13.86 -15.92 -9.92
C ILE A 134 -14.30 -16.62 -11.20
N GLU A 135 -13.44 -16.73 -12.21
CA GLU A 135 -13.75 -17.49 -13.42
C GLU A 135 -13.79 -19.00 -13.12
N GLU A 136 -12.82 -19.49 -12.33
CA GLU A 136 -12.71 -20.90 -11.96
C GLU A 136 -13.83 -21.34 -10.99
N LEU A 137 -14.05 -20.58 -9.91
CA LEU A 137 -14.92 -20.97 -8.80
C LEU A 137 -16.26 -20.24 -8.79
N GLY A 138 -16.46 -19.25 -9.67
CA GLY A 138 -17.72 -18.51 -9.81
C GLY A 138 -18.94 -19.40 -10.08
N PRO A 139 -18.88 -20.38 -11.01
CA PRO A 139 -20.01 -21.27 -11.27
C PRO A 139 -20.41 -22.10 -10.04
N GLU A 140 -19.42 -22.59 -9.29
CA GLU A 140 -19.66 -23.35 -8.06
C GLU A 140 -20.18 -22.46 -6.93
N HIS A 141 -19.68 -21.22 -6.83
CA HIS A 141 -20.21 -20.20 -5.93
C HIS A 141 -21.69 -19.91 -6.20
N LEU A 142 -22.07 -19.72 -7.47
CA LEU A 142 -23.46 -19.51 -7.86
C LEU A 142 -24.36 -20.71 -7.48
N ARG A 143 -23.84 -21.94 -7.60
CA ARG A 143 -24.58 -23.16 -7.28
C ARG A 143 -24.79 -23.39 -5.79
N THR A 144 -23.79 -23.04 -4.97
CA THR A 144 -23.74 -23.42 -3.54
C THR A 144 -24.02 -22.28 -2.58
N GLY A 145 -23.78 -21.03 -2.99
CA GLY A 145 -23.79 -19.87 -2.09
C GLY A 145 -22.58 -19.77 -1.16
N TYR A 146 -21.53 -20.58 -1.39
CA TYR A 146 -20.29 -20.56 -0.60
C TYR A 146 -19.35 -19.46 -1.11
N PRO A 147 -18.93 -18.49 -0.27
CA PRO A 147 -18.00 -17.47 -0.68
C PRO A 147 -16.64 -18.07 -1.07
N ILE A 148 -15.97 -17.42 -2.01
CA ILE A 148 -14.64 -17.81 -2.47
C ILE A 148 -13.61 -17.10 -1.60
N VAL A 149 -12.82 -17.85 -0.84
CA VAL A 149 -11.71 -17.33 -0.04
C VAL A 149 -10.41 -17.55 -0.77
N TYR A 150 -9.55 -16.54 -0.83
CA TYR A 150 -8.23 -16.65 -1.47
C TYR A 150 -7.23 -15.63 -0.95
N THR A 151 -5.97 -15.77 -1.36
CA THR A 151 -4.87 -14.89 -0.98
C THR A 151 -4.00 -14.53 -2.19
N SER A 152 -2.90 -13.81 -1.98
CA SER A 152 -1.91 -13.43 -2.99
C SER A 152 -0.49 -13.62 -2.46
N ALA A 153 0.51 -13.05 -3.14
CA ALA A 153 1.86 -12.96 -2.59
C ALA A 153 1.93 -12.07 -1.34
N ASP A 154 1.07 -11.04 -1.28
CA ASP A 154 0.97 -10.15 -0.12
C ASP A 154 0.18 -10.77 1.04
N SER A 155 0.37 -10.19 2.23
CA SER A 155 -0.36 -10.55 3.46
C SER A 155 -1.83 -10.07 3.41
N VAL A 156 -2.68 -10.81 2.69
CA VAL A 156 -4.11 -10.47 2.53
C VAL A 156 -5.03 -11.70 2.60
N PHE A 157 -6.25 -11.49 3.13
CA PHE A 157 -7.35 -12.44 3.08
C PHE A 157 -8.48 -11.86 2.22
N GLN A 158 -8.76 -12.47 1.08
CA GLN A 158 -9.73 -11.94 0.12
C GLN A 158 -10.98 -12.82 0.08
N ILE A 159 -12.16 -12.18 0.03
CA ILE A 159 -13.45 -12.86 -0.04
C ILE A 159 -14.17 -12.36 -1.29
N ALA A 160 -14.36 -13.25 -2.26
CA ALA A 160 -15.14 -12.96 -3.46
C ALA A 160 -16.52 -13.61 -3.37
N ALA A 161 -17.54 -12.86 -3.80
CA ALA A 161 -18.90 -13.35 -3.89
C ALA A 161 -19.68 -12.62 -4.99
N HIS A 162 -20.53 -13.36 -5.68
CA HIS A 162 -21.48 -12.82 -6.63
C HIS A 162 -22.57 -12.07 -5.88
N GLU A 163 -22.84 -10.83 -6.27
CA GLU A 163 -23.68 -9.94 -5.49
C GLU A 163 -25.16 -10.37 -5.39
N GLU A 164 -25.65 -11.11 -6.38
CA GLU A 164 -27.01 -11.67 -6.35
C GLU A 164 -27.14 -12.89 -5.42
N VAL A 165 -26.01 -13.50 -5.04
CA VAL A 165 -25.97 -14.69 -4.18
C VAL A 165 -25.63 -14.32 -2.74
N ILE A 166 -24.65 -13.45 -2.55
CA ILE A 166 -24.29 -12.88 -1.26
C ILE A 166 -24.34 -11.35 -1.41
N PRO A 167 -25.37 -10.69 -0.84
CA PRO A 167 -25.45 -9.24 -0.87
C PRO A 167 -24.19 -8.58 -0.31
N VAL A 168 -23.82 -7.44 -0.87
CA VAL A 168 -22.56 -6.74 -0.53
C VAL A 168 -22.41 -6.47 0.98
N GLU A 169 -23.49 -6.09 1.67
CA GLU A 169 -23.43 -5.88 3.12
C GLU A 169 -23.16 -7.17 3.91
N GLU A 170 -23.65 -8.32 3.43
CA GLU A 170 -23.34 -9.61 4.02
C GLU A 170 -21.88 -10.00 3.74
N LEU A 171 -21.36 -9.71 2.54
CA LEU A 171 -19.93 -9.86 2.23
C LEU A 171 -19.07 -8.99 3.15
N TYR A 172 -19.47 -7.73 3.40
CA TYR A 172 -18.77 -6.86 4.35
C TYR A 172 -18.84 -7.39 5.78
N ARG A 173 -19.97 -7.96 6.21
CA ARG A 173 -20.09 -8.64 7.51
C ARG A 173 -19.10 -9.81 7.61
N MET A 174 -18.97 -10.62 6.56
CA MET A 174 -17.98 -11.70 6.50
C MET A 174 -16.55 -11.17 6.59
N CYS A 175 -16.23 -10.07 5.91
CA CYS A 175 -14.91 -9.45 6.02
C CYS A 175 -14.61 -8.93 7.44
N ARG A 176 -15.58 -8.33 8.13
CA ARG A 176 -15.41 -7.91 9.54
C ARG A 176 -15.13 -9.12 10.45
N ILE A 177 -15.87 -10.22 10.26
CA ILE A 177 -15.63 -11.48 10.99
C ILE A 177 -14.22 -12.02 10.73
N ALA A 178 -13.79 -12.06 9.46
CA ALA A 178 -12.44 -12.47 9.12
C ALA A 178 -11.41 -11.54 9.76
N ARG A 179 -11.65 -10.23 9.81
CA ARG A 179 -10.73 -9.27 10.42
C ARG A 179 -10.55 -9.51 11.93
N GLU A 180 -11.64 -9.77 12.65
CA GLU A 180 -11.63 -10.14 14.08
C GLU A 180 -10.94 -11.48 14.34
N LEU A 181 -11.07 -12.44 13.41
CA LEU A 181 -10.44 -13.75 13.49
C LEU A 181 -8.93 -13.68 13.24
N LEU A 182 -8.52 -12.92 12.23
CA LEU A 182 -7.15 -12.84 11.73
C LEU A 182 -6.32 -11.90 12.62
N THR A 183 -5.91 -12.41 13.77
CA THR A 183 -5.10 -11.72 14.79
C THR A 183 -3.90 -12.58 15.20
N GLY A 184 -2.98 -12.03 16.00
CA GLY A 184 -1.81 -12.77 16.47
C GLY A 184 -0.94 -13.26 15.31
N GLU A 185 -0.66 -14.56 15.26
CA GLU A 185 0.12 -15.19 14.17
C GLU A 185 -0.59 -15.16 12.81
N HIS A 186 -1.91 -14.95 12.81
CA HIS A 186 -2.73 -14.84 11.60
C HIS A 186 -3.08 -13.40 11.24
N ALA A 187 -2.42 -12.41 11.83
CA ALA A 187 -2.69 -10.98 11.62
C ALA A 187 -2.27 -10.52 10.21
N VAL A 188 -3.03 -10.89 9.18
CA VAL A 188 -2.78 -10.39 7.82
C VAL A 188 -2.95 -8.88 7.75
N GLY A 189 -2.23 -8.22 6.85
CA GLY A 189 -2.29 -6.77 6.68
C GLY A 189 -3.69 -6.26 6.30
N ARG A 190 -4.39 -6.94 5.38
CA ARG A 190 -5.74 -6.54 4.95
C ARG A 190 -6.68 -7.73 4.72
N VAL A 191 -7.94 -7.55 5.10
CA VAL A 191 -9.05 -8.36 4.61
C VAL A 191 -9.77 -7.59 3.51
N ILE A 192 -10.08 -8.21 2.37
CA ILE A 192 -10.60 -7.49 1.18
C ILE A 192 -11.88 -8.13 0.68
N ALA A 193 -12.96 -7.35 0.63
CA ALA A 193 -14.20 -7.69 -0.05
C ALA A 193 -14.02 -7.54 -1.57
N ARG A 194 -14.35 -8.59 -2.32
CA ARG A 194 -14.24 -8.66 -3.78
C ARG A 194 -15.57 -9.05 -4.41
N PRO A 195 -16.59 -8.17 -4.33
CA PRO A 195 -17.84 -8.41 -5.01
C PRO A 195 -17.64 -8.53 -6.53
N PHE A 196 -18.41 -9.41 -7.15
CA PHE A 196 -18.43 -9.56 -8.60
C PHE A 196 -19.86 -9.80 -9.13
N VAL A 197 -20.04 -9.57 -10.42
CA VAL A 197 -21.31 -9.75 -11.14
C VAL A 197 -21.06 -10.48 -12.47
N GLY A 198 -22.12 -10.91 -13.12
CA GLY A 198 -22.09 -11.52 -14.45
C GLY A 198 -22.44 -13.00 -14.42
N GLU A 199 -22.10 -13.69 -15.50
CA GLU A 199 -22.42 -15.11 -15.70
C GLU A 199 -21.13 -15.90 -15.97
N PRO A 200 -21.13 -17.24 -15.81
CA PRO A 200 -20.00 -18.08 -16.17
C PRO A 200 -19.41 -17.73 -17.55
N GLY A 201 -18.09 -17.51 -17.65
CA GLY A 201 -17.42 -17.02 -18.85
C GLY A 201 -17.33 -15.49 -18.98
N ARG A 202 -18.03 -14.72 -18.13
CA ARG A 202 -18.15 -13.26 -18.21
C ARG A 202 -18.24 -12.60 -16.82
N PHE A 203 -17.56 -13.12 -15.81
CA PHE A 203 -17.55 -12.48 -14.50
C PHE A 203 -16.70 -11.20 -14.47
N VAL A 204 -17.21 -10.17 -13.77
CA VAL A 204 -16.55 -8.87 -13.62
C VAL A 204 -16.60 -8.44 -12.16
N ARG A 205 -15.44 -8.07 -11.59
CA ARG A 205 -15.38 -7.47 -10.25
C ARG A 205 -16.00 -6.08 -10.26
N THR A 206 -16.75 -5.74 -9.22
CA THR A 206 -17.37 -4.42 -9.10
C THR A 206 -16.46 -3.43 -8.38
N ASP A 207 -16.84 -2.15 -8.44
CA ASP A 207 -16.20 -1.04 -7.74
C ASP A 207 -16.49 -1.03 -6.23
N ARG A 208 -17.48 -1.80 -5.76
CA ARG A 208 -17.85 -1.99 -4.35
C ARG A 208 -16.84 -2.80 -3.52
N ARG A 209 -15.60 -2.87 -4.00
CA ARG A 209 -14.45 -3.36 -3.22
C ARG A 209 -14.37 -2.57 -1.91
N ARG A 210 -14.09 -3.28 -0.81
CA ARG A 210 -13.78 -2.65 0.47
C ARG A 210 -12.65 -3.39 1.17
N ASP A 211 -11.70 -2.62 1.69
CA ASP A 211 -10.55 -3.14 2.42
C ASP A 211 -10.77 -2.92 3.94
N PHE A 212 -10.37 -3.89 4.73
CA PHE A 212 -10.45 -3.89 6.20
C PHE A 212 -9.03 -4.14 6.72
N SER A 213 -8.32 -3.05 6.94
CA SER A 213 -6.91 -3.06 7.32
C SER A 213 -6.70 -3.46 8.78
N LEU A 214 -5.54 -4.03 9.06
CA LEU A 214 -5.05 -4.19 10.41
C LEU A 214 -4.79 -2.81 11.02
N GLU A 215 -5.24 -2.59 12.25
CA GLU A 215 -4.92 -1.36 12.98
C GLU A 215 -3.48 -1.39 13.50
N PRO A 216 -2.78 -0.24 13.54
CA PRO A 216 -1.50 -0.14 14.22
C PRO A 216 -1.60 -0.67 15.66
N PRO A 217 -0.70 -1.56 16.13
CA PRO A 217 -0.84 -2.25 17.41
C PRO A 217 -0.62 -1.35 18.65
N ARG A 218 -0.15 -0.12 18.44
CA ARG A 218 0.16 0.85 19.50
C ARG A 218 0.04 2.28 18.95
N PRO A 219 -0.05 3.31 19.82
CA PRO A 219 -0.09 4.70 19.38
C PRO A 219 1.11 5.06 18.49
N THR A 220 0.80 5.65 17.35
CA THR A 220 1.71 6.14 16.31
C THR A 220 2.02 7.62 16.49
N LEU A 221 2.91 8.16 15.65
CA LEU A 221 3.09 9.60 15.47
C LEU A 221 1.75 10.31 15.17
N LEU A 222 0.86 9.69 14.41
CA LEU A 222 -0.42 10.29 14.00
C LEU A 222 -1.34 10.47 15.22
N ASP A 223 -1.44 9.44 16.07
CA ASP A 223 -2.19 9.53 17.33
C ASP A 223 -1.66 10.67 18.21
N ARG A 224 -0.33 10.77 18.37
CA ARG A 224 0.30 11.81 19.20
C ARG A 224 0.07 13.22 18.67
N LEU A 225 0.05 13.40 17.35
CA LEU A 225 -0.28 14.68 16.73
C LEU A 225 -1.72 15.07 17.02
N GLN A 226 -2.65 14.14 16.86
CA GLN A 226 -4.07 14.36 17.15
C GLN A 226 -4.30 14.69 18.64
N GLU A 227 -3.69 13.94 19.55
CA GLU A 227 -3.73 14.20 21.01
C GLU A 227 -3.18 15.60 21.37
N ALA A 228 -2.19 16.09 20.62
CA ALA A 228 -1.62 17.42 20.77
C ALA A 228 -2.44 18.53 20.05
N GLY A 229 -3.63 18.21 19.51
CA GLY A 229 -4.47 19.15 18.79
C GLY A 229 -3.91 19.59 17.43
N GLN A 230 -2.98 18.81 16.86
CA GLN A 230 -2.43 19.04 15.52
C GLN A 230 -3.18 18.16 14.50
N PRO A 231 -3.71 18.74 13.41
CA PRO A 231 -4.41 17.96 12.41
C PRO A 231 -3.45 17.07 11.62
N VAL A 232 -3.94 15.89 11.24
CA VAL A 232 -3.27 14.96 10.34
C VAL A 232 -4.15 14.78 9.11
N TRP A 233 -3.70 15.31 7.97
CA TRP A 233 -4.43 15.26 6.71
C TRP A 233 -3.76 14.25 5.78
N ALA A 234 -4.49 13.20 5.46
CA ALA A 234 -4.00 12.03 4.75
C ALA A 234 -4.39 12.09 3.26
N VAL A 235 -3.43 11.83 2.37
CA VAL A 235 -3.64 11.77 0.92
C VAL A 235 -3.30 10.38 0.40
N GLY A 236 -4.20 9.84 -0.41
CA GLY A 236 -4.07 8.55 -1.07
C GLY A 236 -4.35 7.38 -0.13
N LYS A 237 -3.36 6.49 0.01
CA LYS A 237 -3.50 5.21 0.76
C LYS A 237 -3.23 5.32 2.26
N ILE A 238 -2.89 6.50 2.77
CA ILE A 238 -2.53 6.69 4.17
C ILE A 238 -3.68 6.31 5.11
N GLU A 239 -4.93 6.68 4.82
CA GLU A 239 -6.08 6.25 5.63
C GLU A 239 -6.21 4.73 5.71
N ASP A 240 -6.11 4.05 4.57
CA ASP A 240 -6.19 2.59 4.51
C ASP A 240 -5.04 1.93 5.28
N ILE A 241 -3.82 2.46 5.20
CA ILE A 241 -2.61 1.89 5.84
C ILE A 241 -2.67 1.99 7.36
N PHE A 242 -3.26 3.07 7.88
CA PHE A 242 -3.41 3.29 9.32
C PHE A 242 -4.81 2.90 9.84
N ALA A 243 -5.67 2.32 8.98
CA ALA A 243 -7.05 2.00 9.32
C ALA A 243 -7.83 3.19 9.91
N GLY A 244 -7.57 4.40 9.38
CA GLY A 244 -8.14 5.67 9.87
C GLY A 244 -7.58 6.18 11.20
N ARG A 245 -6.72 5.42 11.87
CA ARG A 245 -6.18 5.76 13.19
C ARG A 245 -5.29 7.01 13.14
N GLY A 246 -5.57 7.98 14.01
CA GLY A 246 -4.79 9.21 14.14
C GLY A 246 -4.99 10.20 12.97
N ILE A 247 -5.97 9.98 12.09
CA ILE A 247 -6.23 10.80 10.92
C ILE A 247 -7.42 11.73 11.17
N THR A 248 -7.27 12.99 10.78
CA THR A 248 -8.29 14.04 10.95
C THR A 248 -9.14 14.24 9.70
N GLU A 249 -8.50 14.26 8.52
CA GLU A 249 -9.15 14.39 7.22
C GLU A 249 -8.40 13.50 6.23
N ALA A 250 -9.10 12.86 5.31
CA ALA A 250 -8.52 11.96 4.32
C ALA A 250 -9.13 12.19 2.94
N VAL A 251 -8.33 12.03 1.90
CA VAL A 251 -8.78 12.00 0.51
C VAL A 251 -8.08 10.86 -0.25
N HIS A 252 -8.86 10.03 -0.92
CA HIS A 252 -8.33 9.01 -1.83
C HIS A 252 -7.99 9.62 -3.18
N ILE A 253 -7.03 9.03 -3.87
CA ILE A 253 -6.48 9.54 -5.13
C ILE A 253 -6.62 8.50 -6.23
N HIS A 254 -6.74 8.95 -7.48
CA HIS A 254 -6.83 8.08 -8.64
C HIS A 254 -5.46 7.63 -9.15
N ASP A 255 -4.49 8.54 -9.14
CA ASP A 255 -3.12 8.34 -9.60
C ASP A 255 -2.15 9.28 -8.84
N ASN A 256 -0.86 9.15 -9.12
CA ASN A 256 0.17 9.97 -8.48
C ASN A 256 0.01 11.49 -8.73
N MET A 257 -0.49 11.92 -9.90
CA MET A 257 -0.63 13.34 -10.21
C MET A 257 -1.82 13.96 -9.47
N ASP A 258 -2.94 13.25 -9.39
CA ASP A 258 -4.04 13.60 -8.49
C ASP A 258 -3.55 13.66 -7.03
N GLY A 259 -2.68 12.73 -6.60
CA GLY A 259 -2.06 12.79 -5.28
C GLY A 259 -1.25 14.05 -5.01
N VAL A 260 -0.51 14.55 -6.00
CA VAL A 260 0.19 15.83 -5.88
C VAL A 260 -0.80 16.99 -5.84
N ASP A 261 -1.86 16.97 -6.65
CA ASP A 261 -2.90 18.00 -6.67
C ASP A 261 -3.63 18.10 -5.32
N GLN A 262 -4.02 16.96 -4.73
CA GLN A 262 -4.63 16.91 -3.40
C GLN A 262 -3.66 17.39 -2.32
N THR A 263 -2.38 17.05 -2.42
CA THR A 263 -1.35 17.54 -1.48
C THR A 263 -1.27 19.06 -1.52
N LEU A 264 -1.20 19.66 -2.71
CA LEU A 264 -1.17 21.13 -2.89
C LEU A 264 -2.46 21.78 -2.38
N ALA A 265 -3.62 21.18 -2.65
CA ALA A 265 -4.91 21.66 -2.14
C ALA A 265 -4.95 21.64 -0.60
N PHE A 266 -4.37 20.62 0.03
CA PHE A 266 -4.24 20.55 1.49
C PHE A 266 -3.25 21.59 2.01
N MET A 267 -2.12 21.81 1.33
CA MET A 267 -1.18 22.87 1.68
C MET A 267 -1.81 24.26 1.62
N ALA A 268 -2.79 24.52 0.74
CA ALA A 268 -3.51 25.80 0.72
C ALA A 268 -4.45 26.00 1.92
N ARG A 269 -4.87 24.92 2.60
CA ARG A 269 -5.87 24.93 3.68
C ARG A 269 -5.28 24.71 5.07
N VAL A 270 -4.13 24.04 5.17
CA VAL A 270 -3.53 23.60 6.44
C VAL A 270 -2.30 24.43 6.78
N ASP A 271 -2.39 25.16 7.90
CA ASP A 271 -1.33 26.03 8.42
C ASP A 271 -0.42 25.34 9.46
N ARG A 272 -0.88 24.25 10.09
CA ARG A 272 -0.14 23.49 11.11
C ARG A 272 -0.44 22.00 11.06
N GLY A 273 0.43 21.20 11.66
CA GLY A 273 0.26 19.75 11.76
C GLY A 273 0.97 18.99 10.64
N LEU A 274 0.38 17.90 10.18
CA LEU A 274 0.99 16.99 9.20
C LEU A 274 0.08 16.79 7.99
N ILE A 275 0.63 16.99 6.80
CA ILE A 275 0.07 16.45 5.55
C ILE A 275 0.91 15.21 5.22
N PHE A 276 0.27 14.05 5.13
CA PHE A 276 0.93 12.78 4.85
C PHE A 276 0.34 12.17 3.57
N THR A 277 1.18 12.06 2.55
CA THR A 277 0.83 11.64 1.20
C THR A 277 1.53 10.33 0.84
N ASN A 278 0.77 9.35 0.31
CA ASN A 278 1.35 8.20 -0.37
C ASN A 278 1.08 8.24 -1.88
N LEU A 279 2.13 8.21 -2.69
CA LEU A 279 2.08 8.11 -4.16
C LEU A 279 2.35 6.66 -4.57
N VAL A 280 1.28 5.89 -4.80
CA VAL A 280 1.31 4.42 -4.84
C VAL A 280 1.59 3.81 -6.22
N ASP A 281 1.48 4.57 -7.32
CA ASP A 281 1.56 4.00 -8.67
C ASP A 281 2.93 3.38 -8.96
N PHE A 282 3.99 3.93 -8.36
CA PHE A 282 5.34 3.39 -8.41
C PHE A 282 5.39 1.91 -8.08
N ASP A 283 4.71 1.49 -7.02
CA ASP A 283 4.64 0.11 -6.57
C ASP A 283 3.64 -0.70 -7.42
N MET A 284 2.39 -0.25 -7.44
CA MET A 284 1.25 -1.02 -7.97
C MET A 284 1.23 -1.15 -9.50
N LEU A 285 1.63 -0.10 -10.23
CA LEU A 285 1.56 -0.07 -11.70
C LEU A 285 2.90 -0.42 -12.35
N TYR A 286 4.03 -0.16 -11.69
CA TYR A 286 5.35 -0.28 -12.31
C TYR A 286 6.28 -1.27 -11.62
N GLY A 287 6.43 -1.20 -10.30
CA GLY A 287 7.31 -2.06 -9.49
C GLY A 287 6.94 -3.53 -9.60
N HIS A 288 5.74 -3.89 -9.14
CA HIS A 288 5.23 -5.28 -9.22
C HIS A 288 5.15 -5.84 -10.64
N ARG A 289 5.08 -4.97 -11.66
CA ARG A 289 5.01 -5.35 -13.07
C ARG A 289 6.37 -5.38 -13.76
N ASN A 290 7.46 -5.09 -13.04
CA ASN A 290 8.81 -4.97 -13.59
C ASN A 290 8.86 -4.09 -14.85
N ASN A 291 8.20 -2.93 -14.80
CA ASN A 291 8.13 -1.98 -15.92
C ASN A 291 9.04 -0.75 -15.66
N PRO A 292 10.35 -0.81 -15.98
CA PRO A 292 11.28 0.28 -15.70
C PRO A 292 10.99 1.55 -16.50
N ARG A 293 10.45 1.45 -17.73
CA ARG A 293 10.10 2.63 -18.53
C ARG A 293 8.96 3.41 -17.87
N GLY A 294 7.88 2.72 -17.51
CA GLY A 294 6.75 3.35 -16.81
C GLY A 294 7.16 3.92 -15.45
N TYR A 295 8.03 3.23 -14.71
CA TYR A 295 8.57 3.72 -13.45
C TYR A 295 9.36 5.03 -13.64
N ALA A 296 10.23 5.08 -14.65
CA ALA A 296 10.99 6.28 -14.99
C ALA A 296 10.07 7.45 -15.39
N ASP A 297 9.08 7.20 -16.25
CA ASP A 297 8.14 8.22 -16.69
C ASP A 297 7.33 8.81 -15.50
N ALA A 298 6.95 7.96 -14.54
CA ALA A 298 6.29 8.39 -13.30
C ALA A 298 7.22 9.22 -12.39
N LEU A 299 8.50 8.85 -12.27
CA LEU A 299 9.49 9.63 -11.51
C LEU A 299 9.70 11.01 -12.14
N GLU A 300 9.87 11.08 -13.47
CA GLU A 300 10.00 12.33 -14.19
C GLU A 300 8.72 13.19 -14.09
N ALA A 301 7.54 12.57 -14.01
CA ALA A 301 6.28 13.28 -13.78
C ALA A 301 6.20 13.92 -12.39
N VAL A 302 6.55 13.19 -11.33
CA VAL A 302 6.61 13.75 -9.97
C VAL A 302 7.68 14.83 -9.88
N ASP A 303 8.88 14.61 -10.45
CA ASP A 303 9.98 15.58 -10.42
C ASP A 303 9.56 16.93 -11.01
N ARG A 304 8.80 16.94 -12.13
CA ARG A 304 8.28 18.18 -12.74
C ARG A 304 7.37 18.98 -11.81
N ARG A 305 6.69 18.34 -10.86
CA ARG A 305 5.75 18.96 -9.92
C ARG A 305 6.42 19.41 -8.61
N VAL A 306 7.65 18.97 -8.31
CA VAL A 306 8.40 19.36 -7.09
C VAL A 306 8.45 20.89 -6.89
N PRO A 307 8.69 21.73 -7.92
CA PRO A 307 8.69 23.18 -7.76
C PRO A 307 7.38 23.77 -7.22
N GLU A 308 6.23 23.18 -7.56
CA GLU A 308 4.92 23.64 -7.05
C GLU A 308 4.81 23.39 -5.54
N VAL A 309 5.24 22.21 -5.08
CA VAL A 309 5.25 21.86 -3.65
C VAL A 309 6.20 22.76 -2.86
N LEU A 310 7.37 23.07 -3.40
CA LEU A 310 8.34 23.94 -2.72
C LEU A 310 7.89 25.41 -2.65
N ALA A 311 7.00 25.85 -3.53
CA ALA A 311 6.52 27.23 -3.61
C ALA A 311 5.24 27.50 -2.79
N ALA A 312 4.54 26.46 -2.34
CA ALA A 312 3.24 26.54 -1.66
C ALA A 312 3.34 26.62 -0.12
#